data_AF-A0A7Y7C4N9-F1
#
_entry.id   AF-A0A7Y7C4N9-F1
#
_cell.length_a   1.000
_cell.length_b   1.000
_cell.length_c   1.000
_cell.angle_alpha   90.00
_cell.angle_beta   90.00
_cell.angle_gamma   90.00
#
_symmetry.space_group_name_H-M   'P 1'
#
loop_
_entity.id
_entity.type
_entity.pdbx_description
1 polymer ?
#
loop_
_entity_poly.entity_id
_entity_poly.type
_entity_poly.pdbx_seq_one_letter_code
_entity_poly.pdbx_strand_id
1 'polypeptide(L)'
;MSTELRSPQDTERWLCAGLCLIRHEDLTADALTPAVPWLLATLAESPTLPPPAFIADLGRLVAGLPLAPSAPVPDTQPRLRTAVRAYDDHVLARLAAEPHLEAVSAALARLPEMLRPRGVAFLVARILTRLGFTEGSPVSPALARRVLERPPAELLQAGYAALRESGTRTALDRLTEGYEALASAARRAHALLGDAESFTLENLEHLQGKAQRLALEQAVEAAEALSRTLPPKLRARPVSTAPLPMAMEDEAAFPQGGFSSVSNVGSLENLVTSELVYMEDEPDLDLFDVRYVEGELLYYTRDESISVRRRRVITFVLPPSLVDARVKDAGVRWQRVVLAMGLLLCLVRRLSLWLGSEELLFRAVFLRAPDGSAPLEAERGLCELLLREWRARGTAEVLTAATLEEVLTDAETRAKRARVDLVLLNASSQAEEPFHPSAPRVEWQVLDLSGPSPRVLDSRNPESPMSADLHRAHWEAWTGVTLELAQGLL
;
A
#
# COMPACT_ATOMS: atom_id res chain seq x y z
N MET A 1 -3.13 -35.32 -18.32
CA MET A 1 -4.59 -35.10 -18.32
C MET A 1 -4.93 -34.71 -16.89
N SER A 2 -5.54 -33.53 -16.68
CA SER A 2 -5.88 -33.02 -15.34
C SER A 2 -7.09 -33.81 -14.79
N THR A 3 -7.06 -34.20 -13.51
CA THR A 3 -8.12 -35.03 -12.92
C THR A 3 -9.29 -34.13 -12.50
N GLU A 4 -10.46 -34.29 -13.12
CA GLU A 4 -11.62 -33.46 -12.81
C GLU A 4 -12.56 -34.12 -11.78
N LEU A 5 -13.08 -33.33 -10.84
CA LEU A 5 -14.12 -33.75 -9.89
C LEU A 5 -15.47 -33.76 -10.61
N ARG A 6 -15.86 -34.92 -11.14
CA ARG A 6 -17.07 -35.06 -11.97
C ARG A 6 -18.34 -35.28 -11.17
N SER A 7 -18.25 -35.81 -9.94
CA SER A 7 -19.41 -36.11 -9.11
C SER A 7 -19.47 -35.23 -7.85
N PRO A 8 -20.68 -34.88 -7.36
CA PRO A 8 -20.82 -34.17 -6.08
C PRO A 8 -20.19 -34.91 -4.90
N GLN A 9 -20.18 -36.25 -4.94
CA GLN A 9 -19.56 -37.09 -3.91
C GLN A 9 -18.02 -36.98 -3.94
N ASP A 10 -17.41 -36.92 -5.13
CA ASP A 10 -15.96 -36.70 -5.26
C ASP A 10 -15.57 -35.32 -4.77
N THR A 11 -16.37 -34.29 -5.06
CA THR A 11 -16.13 -32.93 -4.56
C THR A 11 -16.26 -32.85 -3.04
N GLU A 12 -17.25 -33.52 -2.46
CA GLU A 12 -17.42 -33.61 -1.02
C GLU A 12 -16.22 -34.31 -0.36
N ARG A 13 -15.80 -35.45 -0.91
CA ARG A 13 -14.62 -36.20 -0.45
C ARG A 13 -13.35 -35.36 -0.57
N TRP A 14 -13.18 -34.64 -1.68
CA TRP A 14 -12.04 -33.73 -1.90
C TRP A 14 -12.02 -32.61 -0.86
N LEU A 15 -13.18 -32.01 -0.56
CA LEU A 15 -13.28 -30.94 0.42
C LEU A 15 -12.95 -31.45 1.83
N CYS A 16 -13.60 -32.53 2.28
CA CYS A 16 -13.38 -33.08 3.62
C CYS A 16 -11.96 -33.65 3.80
N ALA A 17 -11.43 -34.39 2.81
CA ALA A 17 -10.06 -34.91 2.87
C ALA A 17 -9.04 -33.76 2.90
N GLY A 18 -9.27 -32.70 2.14
CA GLY A 18 -8.44 -31.50 2.16
C GLY A 18 -8.43 -30.79 3.51
N LEU A 19 -9.58 -30.70 4.19
CA LEU A 19 -9.68 -30.14 5.55
C LEU A 19 -8.89 -30.95 6.58
N CYS A 20 -8.73 -32.26 6.39
CA CYS A 20 -7.95 -33.09 7.29
C CYS A 20 -6.42 -32.91 7.13
N LEU A 21 -5.99 -32.14 6.13
CA LEU A 21 -4.57 -31.86 5.85
C LEU A 21 -4.14 -30.47 6.35
N ILE A 22 -4.95 -29.81 7.19
CA ILE A 22 -4.60 -28.54 7.84
C ILE A 22 -3.40 -28.75 8.77
N ARG A 23 -2.51 -27.76 8.82
CA ARG A 23 -1.30 -27.74 9.64
C ARG A 23 -1.63 -27.36 11.09
N HIS A 24 -2.23 -28.33 11.79
CA HIS A 24 -2.66 -28.23 13.17
C HIS A 24 -2.21 -29.45 13.98
N GLU A 25 -1.68 -29.22 15.18
CA GLU A 25 -1.39 -30.27 16.15
C GLU A 25 -2.70 -30.85 16.68
N ASP A 26 -2.96 -32.13 16.48
CA ASP A 26 -4.22 -32.79 16.85
C ASP A 26 -5.46 -32.05 16.33
N LEU A 27 -5.66 -32.03 15.01
CA LEU A 27 -6.78 -31.34 14.37
C LEU A 27 -8.14 -31.74 14.97
N THR A 28 -8.69 -30.85 15.81
CA THR A 28 -9.98 -31.00 16.48
C THR A 28 -11.12 -30.29 15.74
N ALA A 29 -12.36 -30.55 16.16
CA ALA A 29 -13.53 -29.82 15.66
C ALA A 29 -13.41 -28.30 15.88
N ASP A 30 -12.93 -27.88 17.05
CA ASP A 30 -12.77 -26.45 17.39
C ASP A 30 -11.72 -25.76 16.52
N ALA A 31 -10.63 -26.47 16.21
CA ALA A 31 -9.58 -26.00 15.32
C ALA A 31 -10.07 -25.71 13.89
N LEU A 32 -11.11 -26.42 13.44
CA LEU A 32 -11.67 -26.30 12.10
C LEU A 32 -12.74 -25.18 12.00
N THR A 33 -13.37 -24.81 13.11
CA THR A 33 -14.41 -23.75 13.18
C THR A 33 -14.02 -22.45 12.46
N PRO A 34 -12.83 -21.84 12.67
CA PRO A 34 -12.48 -20.60 11.98
C PRO A 34 -12.23 -20.77 10.47
N ALA A 35 -11.89 -21.99 10.01
CA ALA A 35 -11.58 -22.24 8.60
C ALA A 35 -12.82 -22.25 7.70
N VAL A 36 -13.98 -22.64 8.25
CA VAL A 36 -15.24 -22.72 7.47
C VAL A 36 -15.65 -21.36 6.88
N PRO A 37 -15.73 -20.26 7.66
CA PRO A 37 -15.97 -18.93 7.10
C PRO A 37 -14.94 -18.51 6.03
N TRP A 38 -13.66 -18.86 6.20
CA TRP A 38 -12.60 -18.52 5.24
C TRP A 38 -12.80 -19.24 3.90
N LEU A 39 -13.17 -20.52 3.94
CA LEU A 39 -13.48 -21.32 2.75
C LEU A 39 -14.69 -20.76 1.99
N LEU A 40 -15.77 -20.45 2.72
CA LEU A 40 -16.98 -19.87 2.14
C LEU A 40 -16.73 -18.50 1.53
N ALA A 41 -15.93 -17.65 2.19
CA ALA A 41 -15.53 -16.36 1.65
C ALA A 41 -14.64 -16.53 0.39
N THR A 42 -13.74 -17.51 0.38
CA THR A 42 -12.87 -17.80 -0.77
C THR A 42 -13.68 -18.23 -2.00
N LEU A 43 -14.74 -19.02 -1.80
CA LEU A 43 -15.68 -19.40 -2.87
C LEU A 43 -16.42 -18.20 -3.48
N ALA A 44 -16.66 -17.15 -2.71
CA ALA A 44 -17.26 -15.92 -3.23
C ALA A 44 -16.25 -15.08 -4.05
N GLU A 45 -14.96 -15.17 -3.71
CA GLU A 45 -13.89 -14.45 -4.40
C GLU A 45 -13.42 -15.17 -5.67
N SER A 46 -13.31 -16.50 -5.67
CA SER A 46 -12.78 -17.31 -6.77
C SER A 46 -13.74 -18.42 -7.22
N PRO A 47 -13.93 -18.63 -8.54
CA PRO A 47 -14.77 -19.72 -9.06
C PRO A 47 -14.15 -21.11 -8.85
N THR A 48 -12.85 -21.19 -8.59
CA THR A 48 -12.12 -22.43 -8.31
C THR A 48 -11.40 -22.33 -6.98
N LEU A 49 -11.37 -23.43 -6.23
CA LEU A 49 -10.68 -23.50 -4.95
C LEU A 49 -9.31 -24.21 -5.07
N PRO A 50 -8.26 -23.69 -4.42
CA PRO A 50 -7.06 -24.46 -4.15
C PRO A 50 -7.36 -25.62 -3.17
N PRO A 51 -6.40 -26.52 -2.89
CA PRO A 51 -6.53 -27.48 -1.79
C PRO A 51 -7.05 -26.80 -0.50
N PRO A 52 -8.10 -27.32 0.15
CA PRO A 52 -8.77 -26.64 1.27
C PRO A 52 -7.85 -26.28 2.43
N ALA A 53 -6.84 -27.12 2.72
CA ALA A 53 -5.87 -26.83 3.77
C ALA A 53 -5.11 -25.54 3.51
N PHE A 54 -4.80 -25.18 2.26
CA PHE A 54 -4.08 -23.95 1.95
C PHE A 54 -4.82 -22.70 2.44
N ILE A 55 -6.15 -22.69 2.32
CA ILE A 55 -6.98 -21.57 2.78
C ILE A 55 -6.93 -21.47 4.31
N ALA A 56 -7.05 -22.61 4.98
CA ALA A 56 -7.01 -22.68 6.43
C ALA A 56 -5.62 -22.35 7.01
N ASP A 57 -4.56 -22.91 6.41
CA ASP A 57 -3.17 -22.68 6.81
C ASP A 57 -2.77 -21.22 6.62
N LEU A 58 -3.15 -20.62 5.47
CA LEU A 58 -2.93 -19.20 5.25
C LEU A 58 -3.66 -18.37 6.29
N GLY A 59 -4.95 -18.63 6.51
CA GLY A 59 -5.76 -17.92 7.51
C GLY A 59 -5.19 -18.01 8.92
N ARG A 60 -4.67 -19.18 9.32
CA ARG A 60 -3.94 -19.36 10.59
C ARG A 60 -2.66 -18.55 10.62
N LEU A 61 -1.84 -18.63 9.57
CA LEU A 61 -0.56 -17.95 9.48
C LEU A 61 -0.72 -16.43 9.62
N VAL A 62 -1.66 -15.83 8.89
CA VAL A 62 -1.90 -14.38 8.94
C VAL A 62 -2.67 -13.93 10.19
N ALA A 63 -3.30 -14.86 10.90
CA ALA A 63 -3.87 -14.61 12.22
C ALA A 63 -2.81 -14.76 13.35
N GLY A 64 -1.54 -15.04 13.02
CA GLY A 64 -0.48 -15.26 13.99
C GLY A 64 -0.61 -16.57 14.77
N LEU A 65 -1.41 -17.51 14.27
CA LEU A 65 -1.58 -18.83 14.90
C LEU A 65 -0.45 -19.77 14.44
N PRO A 66 0.12 -20.58 15.35
CA PRO A 66 1.19 -21.50 15.00
C PRO A 66 0.68 -22.56 14.01
N LEU A 67 1.54 -22.85 13.03
CA LEU A 67 1.39 -23.98 12.15
C LEU A 67 2.16 -25.17 12.74
N ALA A 68 1.53 -26.34 12.70
CA ALA A 68 2.14 -27.60 13.11
C ALA A 68 2.03 -28.62 11.96
N PRO A 69 2.84 -29.68 11.92
CA PRO A 69 2.72 -30.71 10.89
C PRO A 69 1.28 -31.25 10.83
N SER A 70 0.75 -31.49 9.63
CA SER A 70 -0.56 -32.12 9.49
C SER A 70 -0.54 -33.56 10.02
N ALA A 71 -1.73 -34.14 10.24
CA ALA A 71 -1.85 -35.58 10.45
C ALA A 71 -1.14 -36.36 9.32
N PRO A 72 -0.48 -37.49 9.63
CA PRO A 72 0.30 -38.22 8.64
C PRO A 72 -0.60 -38.76 7.53
N VAL A 73 -0.23 -38.45 6.27
CA VAL A 73 -0.90 -39.00 5.09
C VAL A 73 -0.68 -40.53 5.04
N PRO A 74 -1.76 -41.35 4.95
CA PRO A 74 -1.66 -42.81 4.99
C PRO A 74 -0.63 -43.40 4.02
N ASP A 75 0.06 -44.49 4.42
CA ASP A 75 1.11 -45.15 3.64
C ASP A 75 0.68 -45.60 2.24
N THR A 76 -0.61 -45.87 2.07
CA THR A 76 -1.26 -46.18 0.80
C THR A 76 -1.24 -45.04 -0.22
N GLN A 77 -0.90 -43.81 0.18
CA GLN A 77 -0.91 -42.61 -0.67
C GLN A 77 0.48 -41.90 -0.72
N PRO A 78 1.52 -42.55 -1.26
CA PRO A 78 2.88 -42.02 -1.24
C PRO A 78 3.04 -40.72 -2.05
N ARG A 79 2.32 -40.58 -3.18
CA ARG A 79 2.39 -39.38 -4.02
C ARG A 79 1.80 -38.15 -3.31
N LEU A 80 0.62 -38.31 -2.68
CA LEU A 80 0.01 -37.25 -1.87
C LEU A 80 0.92 -36.84 -0.72
N ARG A 81 1.55 -37.80 -0.03
CA ARG A 81 2.52 -37.49 1.05
C ARG A 81 3.67 -36.63 0.55
N THR A 82 4.25 -36.97 -0.60
CA THR A 82 5.33 -36.18 -1.21
C THR A 82 4.86 -34.79 -1.60
N ALA A 83 3.66 -34.66 -2.18
CA ALA A 83 3.08 -33.37 -2.55
C ALA A 83 2.81 -32.46 -1.32
N VAL A 84 2.26 -33.04 -0.25
CA VAL A 84 2.00 -32.37 1.03
C VAL A 84 3.31 -31.84 1.66
N ARG A 85 4.37 -32.65 1.66
CA ARG A 85 5.70 -32.22 2.12
C ARG A 85 6.28 -31.10 1.26
N ALA A 86 6.20 -31.22 -0.06
CA ALA A 86 6.67 -30.18 -0.97
C ALA A 86 5.92 -28.86 -0.77
N TYR A 87 4.63 -28.92 -0.42
CA TYR A 87 3.85 -27.76 -0.03
C TYR A 87 4.34 -27.13 1.29
N ASP A 88 4.66 -27.94 2.31
CA ASP A 88 5.23 -27.43 3.56
C ASP A 88 6.54 -26.68 3.30
N ASP A 89 7.45 -27.31 2.55
CA ASP A 89 8.79 -26.80 2.29
C ASP A 89 8.83 -25.58 1.35
N HIS A 90 7.93 -25.52 0.36
CA HIS A 90 8.01 -24.52 -0.70
C HIS A 90 6.89 -23.47 -0.66
N VAL A 91 5.80 -23.72 0.05
CA VAL A 91 4.69 -22.76 0.17
C VAL A 91 4.66 -22.19 1.58
N LEU A 92 4.47 -23.02 2.60
CA LEU A 92 4.31 -22.55 3.97
C LEU A 92 5.59 -21.95 4.55
N ALA A 93 6.73 -22.65 4.40
CA ALA A 93 8.01 -22.13 4.87
C ALA A 93 8.37 -20.79 4.18
N ARG A 94 8.00 -20.64 2.90
CA ARG A 94 8.19 -19.38 2.18
C ARG A 94 7.27 -18.28 2.66
N LEU A 95 5.96 -18.55 2.82
CA LEU A 95 5.00 -17.58 3.34
C LEU A 95 5.39 -17.09 4.74
N ALA A 96 5.82 -18.01 5.61
CA ALA A 96 6.29 -17.68 6.95
C ALA A 96 7.55 -16.79 6.96
N ALA A 97 8.35 -16.86 5.90
CA ALA A 97 9.55 -16.04 5.71
C ALA A 97 9.32 -14.77 4.88
N GLU A 98 8.09 -14.48 4.44
CA GLU A 98 7.79 -13.27 3.66
C GLU A 98 7.95 -12.01 4.51
N PRO A 99 8.72 -10.99 4.07
CA PRO A 99 8.90 -9.75 4.83
C PRO A 99 7.59 -8.99 5.10
N HIS A 100 6.61 -9.12 4.22
CA HIS A 100 5.33 -8.41 4.31
C HIS A 100 4.29 -9.15 5.19
N LEU A 101 4.60 -10.35 5.70
CA LEU A 101 3.65 -11.14 6.48
C LEU A 101 3.18 -10.40 7.74
N GLU A 102 4.09 -9.71 8.44
CA GLU A 102 3.77 -8.97 9.66
C GLU A 102 2.81 -7.81 9.36
N ALA A 103 3.08 -7.03 8.32
CA ALA A 103 2.21 -5.93 7.88
C ALA A 103 0.82 -6.44 7.45
N VAL A 104 0.76 -7.54 6.71
CA VAL A 104 -0.51 -8.19 6.31
C VAL A 104 -1.29 -8.69 7.53
N SER A 105 -0.61 -9.32 8.49
CA SER A 105 -1.24 -9.82 9.72
C SER A 105 -1.78 -8.67 10.57
N ALA A 106 -1.01 -7.59 10.71
CA ALA A 106 -1.44 -6.38 11.42
C ALA A 106 -2.63 -5.68 10.72
N ALA A 107 -2.64 -5.65 9.38
CA ALA A 107 -3.76 -5.11 8.61
C ALA A 107 -5.03 -5.96 8.78
N LEU A 108 -4.91 -7.30 8.72
CA LEU A 108 -6.03 -8.22 8.93
C LEU A 108 -6.58 -8.14 10.36
N ALA A 109 -5.71 -8.03 11.36
CA ALA A 109 -6.12 -7.93 12.77
C ALA A 109 -6.94 -6.66 13.06
N ARG A 110 -6.60 -5.54 12.39
CA ARG A 110 -7.33 -4.26 12.47
C ARG A 110 -8.69 -4.27 11.79
N LEU A 111 -8.98 -5.25 10.94
CA LEU A 111 -10.29 -5.36 10.31
C LEU A 111 -11.38 -5.74 11.31
N PRO A 112 -12.62 -5.21 11.12
CA PRO A 112 -13.80 -5.72 11.82
C PRO A 112 -13.90 -7.24 11.69
N GLU A 113 -14.26 -7.92 12.78
CA GLU A 113 -14.27 -9.39 12.84
C GLU A 113 -15.09 -10.03 11.71
N MET A 114 -16.23 -9.42 11.37
CA MET A 114 -17.10 -9.84 10.26
C MET A 114 -16.43 -9.81 8.88
N LEU A 115 -15.43 -8.95 8.68
CA LEU A 115 -14.71 -8.80 7.41
C LEU A 115 -13.44 -9.66 7.33
N ARG A 116 -12.95 -10.21 8.45
CA ARG A 116 -11.72 -11.03 8.46
C ARG A 116 -11.78 -12.23 7.52
N PRO A 117 -12.89 -12.99 7.41
CA PRO A 117 -12.97 -14.07 6.42
C PRO A 117 -12.83 -13.60 4.98
N ARG A 118 -13.39 -12.44 4.65
CA ARG A 118 -13.25 -11.81 3.33
C ARG A 118 -11.81 -11.33 3.11
N GLY A 119 -11.13 -10.86 4.15
CA GLY A 119 -9.70 -10.53 4.10
C GLY A 119 -8.82 -11.74 3.79
N VAL A 120 -9.05 -12.89 4.46
CA VAL A 120 -8.33 -14.14 4.14
C VAL A 120 -8.62 -14.60 2.71
N ALA A 121 -9.89 -14.58 2.30
CA ALA A 121 -10.29 -14.93 0.92
C ALA A 121 -9.61 -14.05 -0.14
N PHE A 122 -9.50 -12.75 0.13
CA PHE A 122 -8.74 -11.82 -0.69
C PHE A 122 -7.26 -12.24 -0.79
N LEU A 123 -6.60 -12.49 0.35
CA LEU A 123 -5.19 -12.92 0.36
C LEU A 123 -4.98 -14.23 -0.40
N VAL A 124 -5.87 -15.21 -0.24
CA VAL A 124 -5.84 -16.45 -1.03
C VAL A 124 -5.87 -16.13 -2.52
N ALA A 125 -6.88 -15.38 -2.98
CA ALA A 125 -7.01 -15.04 -4.39
C ALA A 125 -5.78 -14.31 -4.93
N ARG A 126 -5.18 -13.43 -4.13
CA ARG A 126 -3.96 -12.68 -4.48
C ARG A 126 -2.74 -13.56 -4.59
N ILE A 127 -2.48 -14.42 -3.62
CA ILE A 127 -1.36 -15.36 -3.67
C ILE A 127 -1.51 -16.29 -4.87
N LEU A 128 -2.70 -16.86 -5.11
CA LEU A 128 -2.93 -17.72 -6.27
C LEU A 128 -2.70 -16.98 -7.60
N THR A 129 -3.13 -15.71 -7.69
CA THR A 129 -2.89 -14.88 -8.88
C THR A 129 -1.40 -14.62 -9.10
N ARG A 130 -0.65 -14.26 -8.04
CA ARG A 130 0.81 -14.05 -8.10
C ARG A 130 1.57 -15.32 -8.48
N LEU A 131 1.09 -16.47 -7.99
CA LEU A 131 1.63 -17.78 -8.34
C LEU A 131 1.32 -18.20 -9.79
N GLY A 132 0.35 -17.56 -10.45
CA GLY A 132 -0.19 -18.04 -11.72
C GLY A 132 -0.85 -19.42 -11.57
N PHE A 133 -1.49 -19.67 -10.43
CA PHE A 133 -2.08 -20.96 -10.11
C PHE A 133 -3.39 -21.17 -10.88
N THR A 134 -3.42 -22.18 -11.76
CA THR A 134 -4.58 -22.53 -12.59
C THR A 134 -5.22 -23.86 -12.23
N GLU A 135 -4.59 -24.68 -11.37
CA GLU A 135 -5.04 -26.03 -11.00
C GLU A 135 -6.07 -26.04 -9.86
N GLY A 136 -6.92 -25.01 -9.78
CA GLY A 136 -8.01 -24.95 -8.82
C GLY A 136 -9.12 -25.96 -9.17
N SER A 137 -9.78 -26.50 -8.15
CA SER A 137 -10.94 -27.37 -8.32
C SER A 137 -12.22 -26.54 -8.42
N PRO A 138 -13.05 -26.71 -9.47
CA PRO A 138 -14.35 -26.07 -9.52
C PRO A 138 -15.26 -26.69 -8.45
N VAL A 139 -15.90 -25.85 -7.65
CA VAL A 139 -16.81 -26.30 -6.59
C VAL A 139 -18.10 -25.50 -6.67
N SER A 140 -19.24 -26.18 -6.75
CA SER A 140 -20.54 -25.52 -6.69
C SER A 140 -20.72 -24.85 -5.32
N PRO A 141 -21.04 -23.54 -5.25
CA PRO A 141 -21.25 -22.84 -3.99
C PRO A 141 -22.35 -23.48 -3.12
N ALA A 142 -23.40 -24.02 -3.74
CA ALA A 142 -24.48 -24.71 -3.03
C ALA A 142 -24.00 -26.02 -2.40
N LEU A 143 -23.17 -26.78 -3.11
CA LEU A 143 -22.59 -28.02 -2.59
C LEU A 143 -21.62 -27.72 -1.44
N ALA A 144 -20.75 -26.73 -1.62
CA ALA A 144 -19.80 -26.33 -0.58
C ALA A 144 -20.50 -25.87 0.69
N ARG A 145 -21.54 -25.03 0.60
CA ARG A 145 -22.33 -24.61 1.77
C ARG A 145 -22.96 -25.81 2.48
N ARG A 146 -23.67 -26.67 1.73
CA ARG A 146 -24.27 -27.89 2.28
C ARG A 146 -23.26 -28.77 3.01
N VAL A 147 -22.05 -28.90 2.46
CA VAL A 147 -20.99 -29.68 3.09
C VAL A 147 -20.45 -28.96 4.33
N LEU A 148 -20.04 -27.70 4.20
CA LEU A 148 -19.34 -26.94 5.24
C LEU A 148 -20.24 -26.50 6.40
N GLU A 149 -21.56 -26.50 6.23
CA GLU A 149 -22.55 -26.28 7.29
C GLU A 149 -22.72 -27.49 8.23
N ARG A 150 -22.15 -28.65 7.89
CA ARG A 150 -22.13 -29.81 8.80
C ARG A 150 -21.25 -29.54 10.02
N PRO A 151 -21.54 -30.20 11.17
CA PRO A 151 -20.68 -30.09 12.34
C PRO A 151 -19.21 -30.39 12.01
N PRO A 152 -18.24 -29.61 12.52
CA PRO A 152 -16.82 -29.81 12.21
C PRO A 152 -16.30 -31.22 12.51
N ALA A 153 -16.84 -31.88 13.54
CA ALA A 153 -16.51 -33.27 13.87
C ALA A 153 -16.89 -34.25 12.73
N GLU A 154 -18.06 -34.06 12.11
CA GLU A 154 -18.51 -34.88 10.98
C GLU A 154 -17.65 -34.64 9.73
N LEU A 155 -17.23 -33.39 9.50
CA LEU A 155 -16.31 -33.04 8.40
C LEU A 155 -14.98 -33.77 8.53
N LEU A 156 -14.39 -33.78 9.73
CA LEU A 156 -13.14 -34.48 10.02
C LEU A 156 -13.31 -35.99 9.88
N GLN A 157 -14.39 -36.56 10.42
CA GLN A 157 -14.66 -37.99 10.30
C GLN A 157 -14.80 -38.41 8.82
N ALA A 158 -15.56 -37.65 8.02
CA ALA A 158 -15.73 -37.89 6.59
C ALA A 158 -14.40 -37.75 5.83
N GLY A 159 -13.56 -36.76 6.17
CA GLY A 159 -12.27 -36.56 5.53
C GLY A 159 -11.26 -37.65 5.86
N TYR A 160 -11.20 -38.08 7.12
CA TYR A 160 -10.37 -39.20 7.56
C TYR A 160 -10.79 -40.53 6.94
N ALA A 161 -12.09 -40.75 6.73
CA ALA A 161 -12.58 -41.89 5.96
C ALA A 161 -12.13 -41.78 4.50
N ALA A 162 -12.32 -40.61 3.87
CA ALA A 162 -11.94 -40.36 2.49
C ALA A 162 -10.43 -40.54 2.23
N LEU A 163 -9.55 -40.23 3.19
CA LEU A 163 -8.11 -40.46 3.07
C LEU A 163 -7.71 -41.94 3.08
N ARG A 164 -8.54 -42.83 3.66
CA ARG A 164 -8.22 -44.26 3.84
C ARG A 164 -8.94 -45.18 2.84
N GLU A 165 -10.11 -44.78 2.37
CA GLU A 165 -10.93 -45.58 1.45
C GLU A 165 -10.32 -45.67 0.04
N SER A 166 -10.45 -46.83 -0.61
CA SER A 166 -9.94 -47.04 -1.98
C SER A 166 -10.79 -46.36 -3.06
N GLY A 167 -12.05 -46.02 -2.76
CA GLY A 167 -12.99 -45.41 -3.69
C GLY A 167 -12.85 -43.89 -3.87
N THR A 168 -11.88 -43.25 -3.22
CA THR A 168 -11.69 -41.78 -3.23
C THR A 168 -10.54 -41.32 -4.13
N ARG A 169 -10.02 -42.23 -4.97
CA ARG A 169 -8.84 -41.99 -5.82
C ARG A 169 -8.92 -40.68 -6.61
N THR A 170 -10.04 -40.38 -7.25
CA THR A 170 -10.24 -39.12 -8.00
C THR A 170 -10.04 -37.87 -7.13
N ALA A 171 -10.62 -37.87 -5.93
CA ALA A 171 -10.51 -36.77 -4.98
C ALA A 171 -9.07 -36.60 -4.47
N LEU A 172 -8.38 -37.71 -4.16
CA LEU A 172 -7.01 -37.70 -3.67
C LEU A 172 -6.00 -37.34 -4.77
N ASP A 173 -6.20 -37.82 -5.99
CA ASP A 173 -5.39 -37.44 -7.16
C ASP A 173 -5.53 -35.94 -7.43
N ARG A 174 -6.74 -35.37 -7.32
CA ARG A 174 -6.95 -33.92 -7.48
C ARG A 174 -6.33 -33.09 -6.35
N LEU A 175 -6.37 -33.56 -5.09
CA LEU A 175 -5.63 -32.90 -4.00
C LEU A 175 -4.12 -32.92 -4.27
N THR A 176 -3.62 -34.06 -4.72
CA THR A 176 -2.20 -34.25 -5.06
C THR A 176 -1.74 -33.28 -6.14
N GLU A 177 -2.48 -33.21 -7.26
CA GLU A 177 -2.22 -32.25 -8.35
C GLU A 177 -2.23 -30.80 -7.85
N GLY A 178 -3.19 -30.44 -7.00
CA GLY A 178 -3.29 -29.10 -6.43
C GLY A 178 -2.08 -28.72 -5.58
N TYR A 179 -1.61 -29.62 -4.69
CA TYR A 179 -0.41 -29.36 -3.88
C TYR A 179 0.87 -29.34 -4.71
N GLU A 180 1.03 -30.25 -5.68
CA GLU A 180 2.17 -30.24 -6.60
C GLU A 180 2.23 -28.93 -7.39
N ALA A 181 1.08 -28.44 -7.88
CA ALA A 181 0.98 -27.19 -8.60
C ALA A 181 1.29 -25.98 -7.71
N LEU A 182 0.78 -25.93 -6.48
CA LEU A 182 1.11 -24.87 -5.50
C LEU A 182 2.61 -24.84 -5.20
N ALA A 183 3.21 -25.98 -4.85
CA ALA A 183 4.64 -26.06 -4.54
C ALA A 183 5.51 -25.68 -5.75
N SER A 184 5.15 -26.19 -6.94
CA SER A 184 5.84 -25.88 -8.18
C SER A 184 5.77 -24.40 -8.55
N ALA A 185 4.59 -23.79 -8.42
CA ALA A 185 4.38 -22.36 -8.69
C ALA A 185 5.10 -21.49 -7.66
N ALA A 186 5.01 -21.83 -6.38
CA ALA A 186 5.68 -21.10 -5.32
C ALA A 186 7.19 -21.05 -5.56
N ARG A 187 7.85 -22.17 -5.92
CA ARG A 187 9.30 -22.16 -6.24
C ARG A 187 9.70 -21.15 -7.33
N ARG A 188 8.83 -20.91 -8.32
CA ARG A 188 9.11 -19.96 -9.42
C ARG A 188 8.75 -18.52 -9.08
N ALA A 189 7.89 -18.31 -8.09
CA ALA A 189 7.46 -16.97 -7.71
C ALA A 189 8.59 -16.21 -6.99
N HIS A 190 8.80 -14.95 -7.36
CA HIS A 190 9.77 -14.09 -6.70
C HIS A 190 9.29 -13.68 -5.30
N ALA A 191 8.02 -13.33 -5.15
CA ALA A 191 7.42 -12.91 -3.89
C ALA A 191 5.96 -13.35 -3.81
N LEU A 192 5.51 -13.79 -2.64
CA LEU A 192 4.14 -14.24 -2.41
C LEU A 192 3.24 -13.11 -1.89
N LEU A 193 3.81 -12.14 -1.18
CA LEU A 193 3.12 -10.96 -0.64
C LEU A 193 3.86 -9.67 -1.04
N GLY A 194 3.20 -8.52 -0.97
CA GLY A 194 3.77 -7.18 -1.17
C GLY A 194 2.94 -6.10 -0.47
N ASP A 195 3.27 -4.82 -0.71
CA ASP A 195 2.60 -3.72 -0.02
C ASP A 195 1.13 -3.63 -0.41
N ALA A 196 0.81 -3.97 -1.68
CA ALA A 196 -0.55 -3.99 -2.19
C ALA A 196 -1.52 -4.81 -1.34
N GLU A 197 -1.10 -5.97 -0.81
CA GLU A 197 -1.96 -6.81 0.02
C GLU A 197 -2.27 -6.16 1.37
N SER A 198 -1.26 -5.64 2.07
CA SER A 198 -1.46 -4.93 3.35
C SER A 198 -2.34 -3.68 3.16
N PHE A 199 -2.04 -2.88 2.14
CA PHE A 199 -2.78 -1.66 1.82
C PHE A 199 -4.24 -1.93 1.47
N THR A 200 -4.51 -2.99 0.70
CA THR A 200 -5.88 -3.36 0.33
C THR A 200 -6.67 -3.86 1.53
N LEU A 201 -6.04 -4.59 2.45
CA LEU A 201 -6.66 -5.02 3.70
C LEU A 201 -7.05 -3.84 4.58
N GLU A 202 -6.17 -2.84 4.75
CA GLU A 202 -6.46 -1.62 5.52
C GLU A 202 -7.62 -0.77 4.97
N ASN A 203 -7.97 -1.01 3.70
CA ASN A 203 -9.02 -0.30 2.99
C ASN A 203 -10.19 -1.21 2.60
N LEU A 204 -10.21 -2.48 3.03
CA LEU A 204 -11.15 -3.48 2.54
C LEU A 204 -12.62 -3.10 2.82
N GLU A 205 -12.89 -2.41 3.92
CA GLU A 205 -14.22 -1.90 4.28
C GLU A 205 -14.78 -0.91 3.24
N HIS A 206 -13.90 -0.11 2.63
CA HIS A 206 -14.26 0.89 1.63
C HIS A 206 -14.27 0.30 0.21
N LEU A 207 -13.67 -0.87 0.02
CA LEU A 207 -13.49 -1.53 -1.26
C LEU A 207 -14.53 -2.64 -1.46
N GLN A 208 -15.77 -2.22 -1.73
CA GLN A 208 -16.88 -3.18 -1.85
C GLN A 208 -16.84 -3.98 -3.17
N GLY A 209 -16.24 -3.46 -4.25
CA GLY A 209 -16.18 -4.11 -5.56
C GLY A 209 -14.84 -4.75 -5.94
N LYS A 210 -14.87 -5.87 -6.68
CA LYS A 210 -13.67 -6.53 -7.24
C LYS A 210 -12.87 -5.60 -8.17
N ALA A 211 -13.55 -4.79 -8.98
CA ALA A 211 -12.89 -3.87 -9.91
C ALA A 211 -12.11 -2.76 -9.19
N GLN A 212 -12.66 -2.19 -8.11
CA GLN A 212 -11.99 -1.16 -7.31
C GLN A 212 -10.75 -1.73 -6.61
N ARG A 213 -10.86 -2.94 -6.02
CA ARG A 213 -9.72 -3.64 -5.42
C ARG A 213 -8.61 -3.88 -6.46
N LEU A 214 -8.98 -4.40 -7.64
CA LEU A 214 -8.02 -4.63 -8.71
C LEU A 214 -7.33 -3.34 -9.18
N ALA A 215 -8.07 -2.24 -9.35
CA ALA A 215 -7.50 -0.96 -9.74
C ALA A 215 -6.51 -0.42 -8.70
N LEU A 216 -6.86 -0.53 -7.41
CA LEU A 216 -5.99 -0.16 -6.29
C LEU A 216 -4.72 -1.00 -6.24
N GLU A 217 -4.86 -2.32 -6.31
CA GLU A 217 -3.75 -3.27 -6.34
C GLU A 217 -2.79 -2.94 -7.49
N GLN A 218 -3.32 -2.74 -8.69
CA GLN A 218 -2.50 -2.43 -9.86
C GLN A 218 -1.78 -1.08 -9.74
N ALA A 219 -2.41 -0.07 -9.13
CA ALA A 219 -1.77 1.22 -8.90
C ALA A 219 -0.63 1.12 -7.86
N VAL A 220 -0.84 0.37 -6.77
CA VAL A 220 0.21 0.14 -5.76
C VAL A 220 1.36 -0.70 -6.34
N GLU A 221 1.06 -1.78 -7.07
CA GLU A 221 2.07 -2.58 -7.76
C GLU A 221 2.88 -1.76 -8.79
N ALA A 222 2.20 -0.89 -9.55
CA ALA A 222 2.87 0.01 -10.48
C ALA A 222 3.78 0.99 -9.73
N ALA A 223 3.32 1.57 -8.62
CA ALA A 223 4.13 2.44 -7.77
C ALA A 223 5.36 1.74 -7.22
N GLU A 224 5.23 0.49 -6.72
CA GLU A 224 6.35 -0.32 -6.26
C GLU A 224 7.35 -0.60 -7.39
N ALA A 225 6.85 -0.99 -8.57
CA ALA A 225 7.70 -1.29 -9.73
C ALA A 225 8.49 -0.07 -10.20
N LEU A 226 7.86 1.11 -10.24
CA LEU A 226 8.53 2.39 -10.53
C LEU A 226 9.51 2.76 -9.40
N SER A 227 9.13 2.55 -8.15
CA SER A 227 9.95 2.87 -7.00
C SER A 227 11.26 2.07 -6.97
N ARG A 228 11.26 0.82 -7.44
CA ARG A 228 12.47 -0.03 -7.50
C ARG A 228 13.53 0.46 -8.50
N THR A 229 13.14 1.26 -9.50
CA THR A 229 14.09 1.80 -10.49
C THR A 229 14.67 3.14 -10.08
N LEU A 230 14.09 3.79 -9.05
CA LEU A 230 14.59 5.04 -8.50
C LEU A 230 15.74 4.80 -7.50
N PRO A 231 16.71 5.72 -7.41
CA PRO A 231 17.77 5.62 -6.40
C PRO A 231 17.20 5.74 -4.98
N PRO A 232 17.82 5.12 -3.97
CA PRO A 232 17.31 5.18 -2.59
C PRO A 232 17.32 6.60 -2.03
N LYS A 233 18.28 7.43 -2.44
CA LYS A 233 18.37 8.86 -2.12
C LYS A 233 18.69 9.63 -3.38
N LEU A 234 17.98 10.74 -3.59
CA LEU A 234 18.28 11.71 -4.63
C LEU A 234 18.50 13.06 -3.93
N ARG A 235 19.61 13.74 -4.22
CA ARG A 235 19.96 14.99 -3.55
C ARG A 235 19.11 16.11 -4.12
N ALA A 236 18.39 16.83 -3.26
CA ALA A 236 17.67 18.04 -3.61
C ALA A 236 18.64 19.13 -4.08
N ARG A 237 18.31 19.84 -5.16
CA ARG A 237 19.09 21.00 -5.57
C ARG A 237 18.88 22.13 -4.56
N PRO A 238 19.93 22.82 -4.09
CA PRO A 238 19.76 23.95 -3.19
C PRO A 238 19.03 25.09 -3.92
N VAL A 239 17.77 25.33 -3.53
CA VAL A 239 16.98 26.46 -4.07
C VAL A 239 17.17 27.71 -3.21
N SER A 240 17.16 28.86 -3.88
CA SER A 240 17.41 30.21 -3.35
C SER A 240 16.28 30.79 -2.50
N THR A 241 15.19 30.06 -2.26
CA THR A 241 14.06 30.57 -1.46
C THR A 241 14.44 30.67 0.01
N ALA A 242 14.24 31.86 0.57
CA ALA A 242 14.46 32.13 1.98
C ALA A 242 13.53 31.24 2.83
N PRO A 243 14.06 30.54 3.85
CA PRO A 243 13.24 29.70 4.71
C PRO A 243 12.29 30.61 5.54
N LEU A 244 11.03 30.19 5.74
CA LEU A 244 10.03 30.96 6.49
C LEU A 244 9.93 30.47 7.95
N PRO A 245 9.88 31.39 8.93
CA PRO A 245 9.80 31.02 10.34
C PRO A 245 8.41 30.45 10.67
N MET A 246 8.37 29.25 11.29
CA MET A 246 7.16 28.69 11.91
C MET A 246 7.48 28.10 13.28
N ALA A 247 6.52 28.20 14.20
CA ALA A 247 6.57 27.57 15.51
C ALA A 247 6.35 26.05 15.35
N MET A 248 7.25 25.24 15.92
CA MET A 248 6.97 23.82 16.12
C MET A 248 6.02 23.66 17.32
N GLU A 249 4.94 22.91 17.15
CA GLU A 249 4.33 22.19 18.27
C GLU A 249 5.24 20.98 18.54
N ASP A 250 6.31 21.19 19.30
CA ASP A 250 7.12 20.09 19.81
C ASP A 250 6.54 19.66 21.16
N GLU A 251 6.22 18.39 21.29
CA GLU A 251 5.73 17.73 22.51
C GLU A 251 6.87 17.49 23.53
N ALA A 252 7.97 18.23 23.38
CA ALA A 252 9.14 18.17 24.24
C ALA A 252 9.06 19.29 25.30
N ALA A 253 8.87 18.89 26.56
CA ALA A 253 8.76 19.77 27.72
C ALA A 253 10.08 20.50 28.11
N PHE A 254 11.06 20.64 27.20
CA PHE A 254 12.36 21.24 27.50
C PHE A 254 12.86 22.16 26.38
N PRO A 255 13.34 23.39 26.72
CA PRO A 255 13.91 24.31 25.74
C PRO A 255 15.27 23.79 25.22
N GLN A 256 15.48 23.84 23.90
CA GLN A 256 16.73 23.43 23.21
C GLN A 256 17.77 24.56 23.09
N GLY A 257 17.63 25.65 23.86
CA GLY A 257 18.57 26.77 23.85
C GLY A 257 19.87 26.48 24.61
N GLY A 258 21.02 26.88 24.06
CA GLY A 258 22.31 26.83 24.75
C GLY A 258 22.48 27.97 25.78
N PHE A 259 23.69 28.18 26.31
CA PHE A 259 24.00 29.26 27.28
C PHE A 259 23.63 30.68 26.79
N SER A 260 23.43 30.88 25.49
CA SER A 260 22.96 32.13 24.87
C SER A 260 21.47 32.43 25.10
N SER A 261 20.70 31.43 25.51
CA SER A 261 19.23 31.47 25.58
C SER A 261 18.74 31.61 27.03
N VAL A 262 19.59 32.19 27.89
CA VAL A 262 19.34 32.45 29.30
C VAL A 262 19.41 33.96 29.54
N SER A 263 18.39 34.51 30.20
CA SER A 263 18.24 35.93 30.50
C SER A 263 17.93 36.11 31.98
N ASN A 264 18.30 37.26 32.56
CA ASN A 264 17.89 37.64 33.92
C ASN A 264 16.48 38.27 33.98
N VAL A 265 15.78 38.30 32.84
CA VAL A 265 14.41 38.82 32.72
C VAL A 265 13.52 37.75 32.08
N GLY A 266 12.46 37.35 32.78
CA GLY A 266 11.49 36.36 32.30
C GLY A 266 10.34 36.14 33.29
N SER A 267 9.33 35.37 32.85
CA SER A 267 8.23 34.91 33.69
C SER A 267 8.68 33.72 34.54
N LEU A 268 8.17 33.58 35.77
CA LEU A 268 8.43 32.45 36.68
C LEU A 268 8.21 31.08 36.03
N GLU A 269 7.31 30.99 35.04
CA GLU A 269 7.04 29.77 34.28
C GLU A 269 8.24 29.29 33.43
N ASN A 270 9.21 30.18 33.17
CA ASN A 270 10.40 29.91 32.37
C ASN A 270 11.68 29.92 33.24
N LEU A 271 11.55 29.84 34.56
CA LEU A 271 12.69 29.81 35.48
C LEU A 271 13.59 28.60 35.17
N VAL A 272 14.91 28.83 35.14
CA VAL A 272 15.88 27.74 34.98
C VAL A 272 15.82 26.82 36.19
N THR A 273 15.73 25.50 35.96
CA THR A 273 15.54 24.50 37.03
C THR A 273 16.65 24.49 38.09
N SER A 274 17.87 24.92 37.74
CA SER A 274 18.96 25.07 38.71
C SER A 274 18.73 26.18 39.72
N GLU A 275 17.89 27.19 39.43
CA GLU A 275 17.58 28.26 40.37
C GLU A 275 16.72 27.77 41.54
N LEU A 276 15.94 26.69 41.33
CA LEU A 276 15.13 26.08 42.40
C LEU A 276 15.98 25.45 43.50
N VAL A 277 17.28 25.22 43.27
CA VAL A 277 18.21 24.72 44.29
C VAL A 277 18.42 25.74 45.41
N TYR A 278 18.16 27.01 45.15
CA TYR A 278 18.28 28.07 46.16
C TYR A 278 17.04 28.20 47.07
N MET A 279 15.98 27.42 46.79
CA MET A 279 14.83 27.36 47.68
C MET A 279 15.13 26.47 48.87
N GLU A 280 15.03 27.04 50.08
CA GLU A 280 15.25 26.31 51.33
C GLU A 280 13.91 26.07 52.04
N ASP A 281 13.78 24.95 52.76
CA ASP A 281 12.52 24.56 53.44
C ASP A 281 12.26 25.34 54.74
N GLU A 282 13.14 26.29 55.10
CA GLU A 282 13.05 27.09 56.33
C GLU A 282 12.17 28.35 56.12
N PRO A 283 11.47 28.83 57.16
CA PRO A 283 10.50 29.93 57.03
C PRO A 283 11.10 31.34 56.93
N ASP A 284 12.42 31.46 56.86
CA ASP A 284 13.15 32.73 56.76
C ASP A 284 13.51 33.04 55.29
N LEU A 285 13.88 34.29 55.00
CA LEU A 285 14.26 34.75 53.66
C LEU A 285 15.40 33.90 53.08
N ASP A 286 15.13 33.18 51.99
CA ASP A 286 16.10 32.29 51.36
C ASP A 286 16.90 32.97 50.23
N LEU A 287 17.90 32.27 49.69
CA LEU A 287 18.74 32.81 48.63
C LEU A 287 17.97 32.97 47.31
N PHE A 288 16.91 32.18 47.11
CA PHE A 288 16.02 32.32 45.96
C PHE A 288 15.28 33.66 46.02
N ASP A 289 14.71 34.01 47.17
CA ASP A 289 13.99 35.26 47.42
C ASP A 289 14.87 36.49 47.20
N VAL A 290 16.11 36.47 47.70
CA VAL A 290 17.08 37.56 47.50
C VAL A 290 17.35 37.77 46.01
N ARG A 291 17.66 36.70 45.27
CA ARG A 291 17.97 36.78 43.83
C ARG A 291 16.73 37.12 42.99
N TYR A 292 15.54 36.74 43.44
CA TYR A 292 14.28 37.14 42.81
C TYR A 292 14.09 38.66 42.90
N VAL A 293 14.29 39.24 44.09
CA VAL A 293 14.12 40.69 44.33
C VAL A 293 15.21 41.51 43.63
N GLU A 294 16.45 41.01 43.60
CA GLU A 294 17.57 41.67 42.93
C GLU A 294 17.52 41.54 41.39
N GLY A 295 16.62 40.71 40.85
CA GLY A 295 16.48 40.49 39.41
C GLY A 295 17.66 39.69 38.81
N GLU A 296 18.23 38.79 39.60
CA GLU A 296 19.40 37.97 39.24
C GLU A 296 19.04 36.53 38.88
N LEU A 297 17.78 36.14 39.02
CA LEU A 297 17.31 34.81 38.62
C LEU A 297 17.39 34.65 37.11
N LEU A 298 17.78 33.44 36.70
CA LEU A 298 17.94 33.08 35.31
C LEU A 298 16.66 32.44 34.76
N TYR A 299 16.24 32.91 33.60
CA TYR A 299 15.06 32.45 32.86
C TYR A 299 15.48 31.99 31.48
N TYR A 300 14.86 30.92 30.98
CA TYR A 300 14.97 30.55 29.58
C TYR A 300 14.25 31.59 28.71
N THR A 301 14.93 32.12 27.70
CA THR A 301 14.28 32.94 26.66
C THR A 301 13.44 32.01 25.79
N ARG A 302 12.11 32.09 25.91
CA ARG A 302 11.15 31.09 25.40
C ARG A 302 11.07 30.94 23.86
N ASP A 303 11.90 31.63 23.07
CA ASP A 303 11.69 31.76 21.62
C ASP A 303 12.88 31.32 20.75
N GLU A 304 13.34 30.08 20.89
CA GLU A 304 14.25 29.46 19.90
C GLU A 304 13.70 28.17 19.25
N SER A 305 12.39 27.91 19.33
CA SER A 305 11.75 26.81 18.56
C SER A 305 11.15 27.27 17.23
N ILE A 306 11.63 28.37 16.65
CA ILE A 306 11.32 28.73 15.27
C ILE A 306 12.17 27.87 14.35
N SER A 307 11.72 26.63 14.10
CA SER A 307 12.31 25.83 13.03
C SER A 307 11.91 26.47 11.71
N VAL A 308 12.90 26.99 10.97
CA VAL A 308 12.65 27.64 9.69
C VAL A 308 12.59 26.55 8.62
N ARG A 309 11.40 25.95 8.41
CA ARG A 309 11.20 24.96 7.35
C ARG A 309 10.81 25.63 6.05
N ARG A 310 11.36 25.11 4.95
CA ARG A 310 10.93 25.52 3.61
C ARG A 310 9.60 24.85 3.32
N ARG A 311 8.59 25.64 2.93
CA ARG A 311 7.29 25.12 2.52
C ARG A 311 7.30 24.83 1.04
N ARG A 312 6.85 23.62 0.67
CA ARG A 312 6.75 23.17 -0.71
C ARG A 312 5.39 22.58 -0.99
N VAL A 313 4.78 23.01 -2.08
CA VAL A 313 3.49 22.53 -2.55
C VAL A 313 3.69 21.88 -3.91
N ILE A 314 3.39 20.59 -4.03
CA ILE A 314 3.51 19.85 -5.28
C ILE A 314 2.11 19.48 -5.75
N THR A 315 1.69 20.03 -6.89
CA THR A 315 0.33 19.90 -7.42
C THR A 315 0.34 19.05 -8.68
N PHE A 316 -0.22 17.85 -8.61
CA PHE A 316 -0.53 17.00 -9.76
C PHE A 316 -1.88 17.41 -10.33
N VAL A 317 -1.93 17.81 -11.59
CA VAL A 317 -3.15 18.20 -12.30
C VAL A 317 -3.55 17.08 -13.25
N LEU A 318 -4.77 16.58 -13.07
CA LEU A 318 -5.34 15.49 -13.84
C LEU A 318 -6.49 16.04 -14.72
N PRO A 319 -6.21 16.41 -15.99
CA PRO A 319 -7.19 16.93 -16.93
C PRO A 319 -8.16 15.85 -17.44
N PRO A 320 -9.34 16.22 -17.96
CA PRO A 320 -10.32 15.26 -18.47
C PRO A 320 -9.79 14.38 -19.61
N SER A 321 -8.78 14.88 -20.36
CA SER A 321 -8.11 14.12 -21.44
C SER A 321 -7.47 12.83 -20.94
N LEU A 322 -7.20 12.68 -19.64
CA LEU A 322 -6.65 11.45 -19.06
C LEU A 322 -7.56 10.23 -19.24
N VAL A 323 -8.84 10.41 -19.62
CA VAL A 323 -9.71 9.32 -20.06
C VAL A 323 -9.09 8.53 -21.22
N ASP A 324 -8.37 9.20 -22.13
CA ASP A 324 -7.69 8.57 -23.26
C ASP A 324 -6.53 7.66 -22.83
N ALA A 325 -6.07 7.80 -21.57
CA ALA A 325 -5.09 6.92 -20.96
C ALA A 325 -5.70 5.63 -20.38
N ARG A 326 -7.02 5.38 -20.51
CA ARG A 326 -7.68 4.11 -20.13
C ARG A 326 -7.40 2.97 -21.12
N VAL A 327 -6.16 2.91 -21.62
CA VAL A 327 -5.71 1.96 -22.65
C VAL A 327 -4.63 1.05 -22.07
N LYS A 328 -4.70 -0.21 -22.49
CA LYS A 328 -3.74 -1.26 -22.16
C LYS A 328 -2.76 -1.43 -23.31
N ASP A 329 -1.60 -0.79 -23.22
CA ASP A 329 -0.59 -0.88 -24.29
C ASP A 329 0.16 -2.22 -24.27
N ALA A 330 0.55 -2.67 -25.47
CA ALA A 330 1.41 -3.83 -25.64
C ALA A 330 2.78 -3.57 -25.00
N GLY A 331 3.36 -4.57 -24.33
CA GLY A 331 4.69 -4.47 -23.72
C GLY A 331 4.75 -3.76 -22.36
N VAL A 332 3.64 -3.23 -21.84
CA VAL A 332 3.55 -2.69 -20.47
C VAL A 332 2.61 -3.55 -19.63
N ARG A 333 2.87 -3.73 -18.32
CA ARG A 333 2.08 -4.62 -17.44
C ARG A 333 0.76 -4.02 -16.95
N TRP A 334 0.60 -2.70 -16.90
CA TRP A 334 -0.65 -2.03 -16.46
C TRP A 334 -1.24 -1.13 -17.56
N GLN A 335 -2.44 -0.59 -17.34
CA GLN A 335 -3.03 0.45 -18.20
C GLN A 335 -2.33 1.81 -17.95
N ARG A 336 -2.31 2.73 -18.93
CA ARG A 336 -1.62 4.02 -18.78
C ARG A 336 -2.15 4.87 -17.62
N VAL A 337 -3.47 4.95 -17.45
CA VAL A 337 -4.07 5.69 -16.34
C VAL A 337 -3.66 5.09 -14.98
N VAL A 338 -3.54 3.76 -14.90
CA VAL A 338 -3.09 3.07 -13.68
C VAL A 338 -1.62 3.35 -13.41
N LEU A 339 -0.79 3.39 -14.45
CA LEU A 339 0.61 3.80 -14.33
C LEU A 339 0.75 5.26 -13.90
N ALA A 340 -0.09 6.16 -14.39
CA ALA A 340 -0.15 7.55 -13.94
C ALA A 340 -0.49 7.66 -12.45
N MET A 341 -1.49 6.90 -11.97
CA MET A 341 -1.82 6.82 -10.55
C MET A 341 -0.68 6.21 -9.72
N GLY A 342 -0.05 5.16 -10.23
CA GLY A 342 1.13 4.54 -9.59
C GLY A 342 2.34 5.47 -9.54
N LEU A 343 2.57 6.27 -10.58
CA LEU A 343 3.61 7.29 -10.65
C LEU A 343 3.36 8.38 -9.62
N LEU A 344 2.12 8.90 -9.54
CA LEU A 344 1.74 9.87 -8.51
C LEU A 344 2.05 9.33 -7.11
N LEU A 345 1.58 8.12 -6.80
CA LEU A 345 1.83 7.49 -5.50
C LEU A 345 3.33 7.27 -5.24
N CYS A 346 4.07 6.82 -6.25
CA CYS A 346 5.52 6.63 -6.18
C CYS A 346 6.23 7.94 -5.84
N LEU A 347 5.91 9.03 -6.55
CA LEU A 347 6.49 10.34 -6.31
C LEU A 347 6.13 10.88 -4.93
N VAL A 348 4.86 10.78 -4.50
CA VAL A 348 4.46 11.21 -3.15
C VAL A 348 5.26 10.46 -2.09
N ARG A 349 5.38 9.14 -2.18
CA ARG A 349 6.16 8.32 -1.24
C ARG A 349 7.64 8.73 -1.24
N ARG A 350 8.26 8.84 -2.41
CA ARG A 350 9.70 9.14 -2.55
C ARG A 350 10.06 10.57 -2.16
N LEU A 351 9.26 11.55 -2.58
CA LEU A 351 9.47 12.96 -2.22
C LEU A 351 9.24 13.19 -0.73
N SER A 352 8.26 12.52 -0.12
CA SER A 352 8.07 12.57 1.35
C SER A 352 9.33 12.11 2.09
N LEU A 353 10.03 11.09 1.57
CA LEU A 353 11.27 10.59 2.16
C LEU A 353 12.47 11.49 1.86
N TRP A 354 12.63 11.96 0.63
CA TRP A 354 13.80 12.74 0.21
C TRP A 354 13.76 14.20 0.72
N LEU A 355 12.57 14.78 0.85
CA LEU A 355 12.33 16.14 1.31
C LEU A 355 11.80 16.19 2.75
N GLY A 356 12.07 15.17 3.58
CA GLY A 356 11.52 15.06 4.94
C GLY A 356 11.88 16.20 5.90
N SER A 357 12.84 17.07 5.55
CA SER A 357 13.17 18.30 6.29
C SER A 357 12.29 19.50 5.92
N GLU A 358 11.51 19.41 4.84
CA GLU A 358 10.62 20.46 4.34
C GLU A 358 9.18 20.24 4.83
N GLU A 359 8.38 21.30 4.85
CA GLU A 359 6.93 21.18 5.03
C GLU A 359 6.29 20.93 3.67
N LEU A 360 5.84 19.70 3.44
CA LEU A 360 5.32 19.23 2.16
C LEU A 360 3.80 19.21 2.16
N LEU A 361 3.21 19.76 1.10
CA LEU A 361 1.81 19.59 0.77
C LEU A 361 1.66 19.05 -0.66
N PHE A 362 1.18 17.82 -0.78
CA PHE A 362 0.87 17.20 -2.07
C PHE A 362 -0.60 17.47 -2.44
N ARG A 363 -0.88 17.82 -3.68
CA ARG A 363 -2.23 18.08 -4.15
C ARG A 363 -2.48 17.30 -5.43
N ALA A 364 -3.58 16.55 -5.48
CA ALA A 364 -4.07 15.93 -6.69
C ALA A 364 -5.37 16.64 -7.11
N VAL A 365 -5.31 17.42 -8.18
CA VAL A 365 -6.42 18.25 -8.65
C VAL A 365 -7.01 17.65 -9.92
N PHE A 366 -8.25 17.19 -9.82
CA PHE A 366 -9.02 16.65 -10.94
C PHE A 366 -9.83 17.76 -11.59
N LEU A 367 -9.57 18.03 -12.86
CA LEU A 367 -10.30 19.06 -13.60
C LEU A 367 -11.64 18.50 -14.10
N ARG A 368 -12.68 19.34 -14.06
CA ARG A 368 -13.96 19.04 -14.72
C ARG A 368 -13.83 19.22 -16.23
N ALA A 369 -14.65 18.48 -16.97
CA ALA A 369 -14.79 18.71 -18.40
C ALA A 369 -15.52 20.05 -18.68
N PRO A 370 -15.38 20.63 -19.89
CA PRO A 370 -16.04 21.89 -20.24
C PRO A 370 -17.57 21.88 -20.09
N ASP A 371 -18.18 20.69 -20.16
CA ASP A 371 -19.61 20.46 -19.93
C ASP A 371 -19.99 20.34 -18.44
N GLY A 372 -19.04 20.51 -17.53
CA GLY A 372 -19.21 20.39 -16.08
C GLY A 372 -19.16 18.96 -15.54
N SER A 373 -19.03 17.95 -16.42
CA SER A 373 -18.93 16.55 -16.03
C SER A 373 -17.59 16.23 -15.35
N ALA A 374 -17.57 15.16 -14.54
CA ALA A 374 -16.39 14.67 -13.84
C ALA A 374 -16.01 13.28 -14.39
N PRO A 375 -15.39 13.20 -15.58
CA PRO A 375 -15.16 11.91 -16.25
C PRO A 375 -14.13 11.01 -15.53
N LEU A 376 -13.33 11.59 -14.63
CA LEU A 376 -12.30 10.92 -13.83
C LEU A 376 -12.73 10.65 -12.39
N GLU A 377 -14.04 10.57 -12.10
CA GLU A 377 -14.53 10.38 -10.73
C GLU A 377 -14.05 9.06 -10.10
N ALA A 378 -13.91 8.00 -10.90
CA ALA A 378 -13.37 6.72 -10.43
C ALA A 378 -11.90 6.83 -10.03
N GLU A 379 -11.08 7.51 -10.84
CA GLU A 379 -9.67 7.78 -10.57
C GLU A 379 -9.50 8.74 -9.38
N ARG A 380 -10.43 9.70 -9.20
CA ARG A 380 -10.47 10.58 -8.02
C ARG A 380 -10.68 9.78 -6.75
N GLY A 381 -11.71 8.92 -6.70
CA GLY A 381 -11.96 8.05 -5.56
C GLY A 381 -10.80 7.09 -5.28
N LEU A 382 -10.14 6.59 -6.33
CA LEU A 382 -8.93 5.79 -6.20
C LEU A 382 -7.77 6.60 -5.59
N CYS A 383 -7.54 7.83 -6.05
CA CYS A 383 -6.52 8.73 -5.52
C CYS A 383 -6.76 9.05 -4.03
N GLU A 384 -8.01 9.29 -3.66
CA GLU A 384 -8.41 9.54 -2.28
C GLU A 384 -8.06 8.39 -1.34
N LEU A 385 -8.23 7.14 -1.80
CA LEU A 385 -7.83 5.94 -1.07
C LEU A 385 -6.31 5.82 -1.01
N LEU A 386 -5.62 5.95 -2.16
CA LEU A 386 -4.16 5.87 -2.25
C LEU A 386 -3.44 6.87 -1.35
N LEU A 387 -3.99 8.09 -1.21
CA LEU A 387 -3.42 9.17 -0.41
C LEU A 387 -4.04 9.30 0.98
N ARG A 388 -4.87 8.34 1.43
CA ARG A 388 -5.64 8.42 2.68
C ARG A 388 -4.80 8.79 3.90
N GLU A 389 -3.65 8.14 4.07
CA GLU A 389 -2.76 8.40 5.20
C GLU A 389 -2.17 9.81 5.19
N TRP A 390 -1.69 10.27 4.02
CA TRP A 390 -1.16 11.63 3.87
C TRP A 390 -2.25 12.69 4.07
N ARG A 391 -3.48 12.42 3.62
CA ARG A 391 -4.65 13.28 3.86
C ARG A 391 -4.99 13.36 5.34
N ALA A 392 -5.00 12.24 6.04
CA ALA A 392 -5.24 12.21 7.49
C ALA A 392 -4.18 12.99 8.27
N ARG A 393 -2.94 13.03 7.78
CA ARG A 393 -1.83 13.84 8.34
C ARG A 393 -1.84 15.31 7.89
N GLY A 394 -2.77 15.73 7.02
CA GLY A 394 -2.81 17.09 6.46
C GLY A 394 -1.69 17.39 5.44
N THR A 395 -1.00 16.37 4.94
CA THR A 395 0.14 16.50 3.99
C THR A 395 -0.27 16.21 2.54
N ALA A 396 -1.51 15.76 2.30
CA ALA A 396 -2.06 15.62 0.96
C ALA A 396 -3.52 16.10 0.87
N GLU A 397 -3.91 16.59 -0.30
CA GLU A 397 -5.27 16.97 -0.65
C GLU A 397 -5.67 16.37 -2.00
N VAL A 398 -6.92 15.91 -2.12
CA VAL A 398 -7.52 15.55 -3.41
C VAL A 398 -8.68 16.51 -3.66
N LEU A 399 -8.58 17.28 -4.73
CA LEU A 399 -9.46 18.41 -5.03
C LEU A 399 -10.05 18.29 -6.43
N THR A 400 -11.11 19.05 -6.65
CA THR A 400 -11.68 19.26 -7.99
C THR A 400 -11.65 20.73 -8.33
N ALA A 401 -11.31 21.07 -9.57
CA ALA A 401 -11.34 22.46 -10.07
C ALA A 401 -12.09 22.52 -11.39
N ALA A 402 -12.67 23.68 -11.71
CA ALA A 402 -13.41 23.85 -12.95
C ALA A 402 -12.47 23.97 -14.15
N THR A 403 -11.35 24.70 -14.00
CA THR A 403 -10.41 24.98 -15.09
C THR A 403 -8.96 24.93 -14.62
N LEU A 404 -8.03 24.78 -15.56
CA LEU A 404 -6.59 24.86 -15.27
C LEU A 404 -6.19 26.27 -14.77
N GLU A 405 -6.84 27.32 -15.26
CA GLU A 405 -6.58 28.71 -14.86
C GLU A 405 -6.89 28.96 -13.38
N GLU A 406 -7.95 28.35 -12.85
CA GLU A 406 -8.27 28.36 -11.42
C GLU A 406 -7.13 27.74 -10.59
N VAL A 407 -6.60 26.60 -11.04
CA VAL A 407 -5.48 25.92 -10.38
C VAL A 407 -4.21 26.76 -10.41
N LEU A 408 -3.93 27.42 -11.53
CA LEU A 408 -2.77 28.30 -11.68
C LEU A 408 -2.88 29.54 -10.78
N THR A 409 -4.06 30.15 -10.70
CA THR A 409 -4.30 31.31 -9.85
C THR A 409 -4.10 30.98 -8.36
N ASP A 410 -4.57 29.81 -7.93
CA ASP A 410 -4.32 29.30 -6.57
C ASP A 410 -2.83 28.96 -6.36
N ALA A 411 -2.17 28.35 -7.34
CA ALA A 411 -0.73 28.06 -7.31
C ALA A 411 0.11 29.34 -7.17
N GLU A 412 -0.19 30.40 -7.91
CA GLU A 412 0.49 31.70 -7.81
C GLU A 412 0.28 32.37 -6.46
N THR A 413 -0.94 32.26 -5.91
CA THR A 413 -1.25 32.78 -4.57
C THR A 413 -0.41 32.08 -3.51
N ARG A 414 -0.25 30.76 -3.62
CA ARG A 414 0.59 29.94 -2.73
C ARG A 414 2.08 30.18 -2.95
N ALA A 415 2.51 30.47 -4.18
CA ALA A 415 3.89 30.79 -4.52
C ALA A 415 4.42 32.04 -3.81
N LYS A 416 3.54 32.85 -3.21
CA LYS A 416 3.94 33.96 -2.32
C LYS A 416 4.55 33.49 -0.99
N ARG A 417 4.22 32.27 -0.54
CA ARG A 417 4.59 31.71 0.78
C ARG A 417 5.23 30.33 0.72
N ALA A 418 5.35 29.72 -0.46
CA ALA A 418 5.89 28.38 -0.64
C ALA A 418 6.54 28.26 -2.02
N ARG A 419 7.46 27.30 -2.19
CA ARG A 419 7.81 26.82 -3.54
C ARG A 419 6.62 26.02 -4.06
N VAL A 420 6.17 26.30 -5.27
CA VAL A 420 5.04 25.59 -5.89
C VAL A 420 5.50 24.96 -7.19
N ASP A 421 5.37 23.64 -7.26
CA ASP A 421 5.64 22.85 -8.45
C ASP A 421 4.31 22.26 -8.97
N LEU A 422 4.07 22.32 -10.27
CA LEU A 422 2.88 21.80 -10.93
C LEU A 422 3.27 20.73 -11.95
N VAL A 423 2.65 19.56 -11.86
CA VAL A 423 2.82 18.47 -12.82
C VAL A 423 1.49 18.22 -13.53
N LEU A 424 1.41 18.52 -14.82
CA LEU A 424 0.21 18.30 -15.64
C LEU A 424 0.29 16.95 -16.35
N LEU A 425 -0.67 16.06 -16.12
CA LEU A 425 -0.72 14.74 -16.76
C LEU A 425 -1.61 14.78 -18.00
N ASN A 426 -1.04 15.07 -19.16
CA ASN A 426 -1.83 15.20 -20.40
C ASN A 426 -1.86 13.89 -21.18
N ALA A 427 -3.03 13.40 -21.59
CA ALA A 427 -3.15 12.25 -22.48
C ALA A 427 -3.82 12.58 -23.83
N SER A 428 -4.07 13.87 -24.12
CA SER A 428 -4.68 14.28 -25.39
C SER A 428 -3.75 13.93 -26.56
N SER A 429 -4.30 13.21 -27.54
CA SER A 429 -3.64 12.95 -28.83
C SER A 429 -3.79 14.11 -29.81
N GLN A 430 -4.72 15.03 -29.54
CA GLN A 430 -4.88 16.24 -30.32
C GLN A 430 -3.86 17.24 -29.81
N ALA A 431 -3.00 17.72 -30.71
CA ALA A 431 -2.06 18.80 -30.48
C ALA A 431 -2.83 20.10 -30.16
N GLU A 432 -3.36 20.19 -28.95
CA GLU A 432 -3.62 21.49 -28.34
C GLU A 432 -2.25 22.17 -28.23
N GLU A 433 -2.16 23.41 -28.74
CA GLU A 433 -0.94 24.20 -28.68
C GLU A 433 -0.33 24.11 -27.28
N PRO A 434 1.01 24.03 -27.14
CA PRO A 434 1.65 23.98 -25.85
C PRO A 434 1.19 25.18 -25.03
N PHE A 435 0.30 24.92 -24.08
CA PHE A 435 -0.23 25.94 -23.20
C PHE A 435 0.91 26.40 -22.31
N HIS A 436 1.36 27.65 -22.51
CA HIS A 436 2.42 28.26 -21.72
C HIS A 436 1.79 29.18 -20.65
N PRO A 437 1.58 28.69 -19.42
CA PRO A 437 1.13 29.56 -18.33
C PRO A 437 2.21 30.62 -18.05
N SER A 438 1.80 31.89 -18.03
CA SER A 438 2.67 33.02 -17.68
C SER A 438 2.78 33.19 -16.16
N ALA A 439 3.13 32.12 -15.44
CA ALA A 439 3.25 32.12 -13.98
C ALA A 439 4.74 32.07 -13.55
N PRO A 440 5.45 33.20 -13.46
CA PRO A 440 6.92 33.23 -13.29
C PRO A 440 7.42 32.64 -11.96
N ARG A 441 6.53 32.42 -10.98
CA ARG A 441 6.87 31.89 -9.65
C ARG A 441 6.48 30.43 -9.44
N VAL A 442 5.88 29.78 -10.44
CA VAL A 442 5.45 28.39 -10.38
C VAL A 442 6.29 27.59 -11.36
N GLU A 443 7.01 26.58 -10.86
CA GLU A 443 7.68 25.63 -11.75
C GLU A 443 6.63 24.64 -12.27
N TRP A 444 6.60 24.38 -13.58
CA TRP A 444 5.64 23.45 -14.16
C TRP A 444 6.30 22.49 -15.15
N GLN A 445 5.78 21.26 -15.15
CA GLN A 445 6.21 20.15 -15.99
C GLN A 445 4.97 19.50 -16.59
N VAL A 446 5.03 19.13 -17.87
CA VAL A 446 3.96 18.36 -18.52
C VAL A 446 4.43 16.94 -18.73
N LEU A 447 3.69 15.98 -18.18
CA LEU A 447 3.85 14.58 -18.50
C LEU A 447 2.90 14.23 -19.65
N ASP A 448 3.48 14.04 -20.85
CA ASP A 448 2.76 13.57 -22.03
C ASP A 448 2.56 12.05 -21.94
N LEU A 449 1.29 11.66 -21.90
CA LEU A 449 0.75 10.31 -21.81
C LEU A 449 -0.05 9.93 -23.06
N SER A 450 0.04 10.70 -24.15
CA SER A 450 -0.70 10.47 -25.40
C SER A 450 -0.37 9.11 -26.05
N GLY A 451 0.83 8.59 -25.81
CA GLY A 451 1.29 7.28 -26.30
C GLY A 451 1.80 6.32 -25.20
N PRO A 452 2.23 5.11 -25.59
CA PRO A 452 2.72 4.07 -24.67
C PRO A 452 4.06 4.41 -24.00
N SER A 453 4.84 5.30 -24.62
CA SER A 453 6.12 5.79 -24.11
C SER A 453 5.95 7.24 -23.65
N PRO A 454 5.77 7.49 -22.34
CA PRO A 454 5.53 8.84 -21.83
C PRO A 454 6.77 9.71 -21.98
N ARG A 455 6.57 11.04 -21.94
CA ARG A 455 7.65 12.04 -22.03
C ARG A 455 7.39 13.21 -21.10
N VAL A 456 8.46 13.79 -20.54
CA VAL A 456 8.36 15.07 -19.83
C VAL A 456 8.64 16.19 -20.82
N LEU A 457 7.77 17.18 -20.89
CA LEU A 457 7.97 18.40 -21.65
C LEU A 457 8.32 19.51 -20.65
N ASP A 458 9.55 20.05 -20.76
CA ASP A 458 9.99 21.16 -19.93
C ASP A 458 9.52 22.49 -20.53
N SER A 459 8.92 23.32 -19.68
CA SER A 459 8.48 24.66 -19.98
C SER A 459 9.59 25.62 -20.42
N ARG A 460 10.84 25.38 -20.00
CA ARG A 460 11.96 26.29 -20.24
C ARG A 460 12.71 26.03 -21.54
N ASN A 461 12.57 24.84 -22.15
CA ASN A 461 13.33 24.50 -23.35
C ASN A 461 12.59 23.46 -24.22
N PRO A 462 11.57 23.87 -24.99
CA PRO A 462 10.79 22.96 -25.83
C PRO A 462 11.61 22.31 -26.98
N GLU A 463 12.79 22.86 -27.29
CA GLU A 463 13.65 22.45 -28.42
C GLU A 463 14.82 21.54 -28.04
N SER A 464 14.96 21.09 -26.79
CA SER A 464 15.92 20.04 -26.43
C SER A 464 15.24 18.69 -26.30
N PRO A 465 15.07 17.91 -27.40
CA PRO A 465 14.93 16.48 -27.26
C PRO A 465 16.31 15.95 -26.83
N MET A 466 16.65 16.05 -25.55
CA MET A 466 17.82 15.36 -24.98
C MET A 466 17.53 13.86 -25.02
N SER A 467 17.89 13.25 -26.15
CA SER A 467 17.95 11.80 -26.43
C SER A 467 16.73 10.98 -25.98
N ALA A 468 15.61 11.13 -26.67
CA ALA A 468 14.61 10.07 -26.72
C ALA A 468 15.03 9.05 -27.77
N ASP A 469 15.83 8.05 -27.38
CA ASP A 469 16.01 6.85 -28.20
C ASP A 469 14.63 6.28 -28.53
N LEU A 470 14.25 6.34 -29.80
CA LEU A 470 12.99 5.84 -30.36
C LEU A 470 12.83 4.31 -30.25
N HIS A 471 13.75 3.64 -29.57
CA HIS A 471 13.81 2.18 -29.38
C HIS A 471 13.77 1.72 -27.92
N ARG A 472 13.55 2.61 -26.94
CA ARG A 472 13.36 2.17 -25.56
C ARG A 472 12.10 1.33 -25.42
N ALA A 473 12.20 0.24 -24.67
CA ALA A 473 11.01 -0.54 -24.31
C ALA A 473 10.03 0.38 -23.57
N HIS A 474 8.72 0.28 -23.83
CA HIS A 474 7.71 1.19 -23.26
C HIS A 474 7.83 1.34 -21.73
N TRP A 475 8.18 0.26 -21.02
CA TRP A 475 8.44 0.31 -19.58
C TRP A 475 9.64 1.18 -19.19
N GLU A 476 10.73 1.15 -19.97
CA GLU A 476 11.91 1.99 -19.72
C GLU A 476 11.56 3.48 -19.83
N ALA A 477 10.67 3.84 -20.77
CA ALA A 477 10.16 5.21 -20.87
C ALA A 477 9.44 5.64 -19.59
N TRP A 478 8.56 4.79 -19.03
CA TRP A 478 7.90 5.04 -17.74
C TRP A 478 8.90 5.22 -16.59
N THR A 479 9.93 4.39 -16.52
CA THR A 479 10.96 4.51 -15.48
C THR A 479 11.80 5.78 -15.66
N GLY A 480 12.11 6.14 -16.91
CA GLY A 480 12.87 7.33 -17.27
C GLY A 480 12.14 8.61 -16.89
N VAL A 481 10.88 8.76 -17.29
CA VAL A 481 10.08 9.95 -16.94
C VAL A 481 9.85 10.06 -15.44
N THR A 482 9.72 8.93 -14.72
CA THR A 482 9.56 8.96 -13.27
C THR A 482 10.81 9.55 -12.60
N LEU A 483 12.00 9.14 -13.07
CA LEU A 483 13.27 9.68 -12.58
C LEU A 483 13.44 11.16 -12.96
N GLU A 484 13.08 11.52 -14.18
CA GLU A 484 13.16 12.90 -14.68
C GLU A 484 12.24 13.84 -13.90
N LEU A 485 10.98 13.45 -13.68
CA LEU A 485 10.04 14.20 -12.82
C LEU A 485 10.56 14.28 -11.39
N ALA A 486 11.06 13.18 -10.82
CA ALA A 486 11.65 13.19 -9.49
C ALA A 486 12.83 14.18 -9.37
N GLN A 487 13.70 14.25 -10.38
CA GLN A 487 14.81 15.19 -10.41
C GLN A 487 14.34 16.64 -10.58
N GLY A 488 13.34 16.88 -11.42
CA GLY A 488 12.78 18.21 -11.59
C GLY A 488 12.03 18.72 -10.35
N LEU A 489 11.42 17.81 -9.58
CA LEU A 489 10.73 18.07 -8.32
C LEU A 489 11.66 18.07 -7.10
N LEU A 490 12.98 18.06 -7.29
CA LEU A 490 13.97 18.15 -6.20
C LEU A 490 14.73 19.47 -6.28
#